data_AF-A0A3A9YRN1-F1
#
_entry.id   AF-A0A3A9YRN1-F1
#
_cell.length_a   1.000
_cell.length_b   1.000
_cell.length_c   1.000
_cell.angle_alpha   90.00
_cell.angle_beta   90.00
_cell.angle_gamma   90.00
#
_symmetry.space_group_name_H-M   'P 1'
#
loop_
_entity.id
_entity.type
_entity.pdbx_description
1 polymer ?
#
loop_
_entity_poly.entity_id
_entity_poly.type
_entity_poly.pdbx_seq_one_letter_code
_entity_poly.pdbx_strand_id
1 'polypeptide(L)'
;MSGTADAGKQPGHSSRFGRRGFLTSAAVGGATIVGASALGALDADAAFAAPSRSLDPAVTQTTFVEGRIGAIRGSMLHVAGSLGETHRIQVTNATSLWKVRTTTLDAVEVGDGLYARGVEMPDGSIAADAVWVNIVNLYTTIQGIQKDRLHLAHHNRELVAHTVPETAASYAGSALTPDLSRLRIGQPAQVLGAWRPADDSIDVVRVTVGH
;
A
#
# COMPACT_ATOMS: atom_id res chain seq x y z
N MET A 1 53.07 -9.83 -36.24
CA MET A 1 53.19 -10.73 -35.06
C MET A 1 52.72 -9.92 -33.87
N SER A 2 51.45 -10.08 -33.48
CA SER A 2 50.99 -11.04 -32.45
C SER A 2 51.41 -10.56 -31.05
N GLY A 3 50.51 -10.34 -30.08
CA GLY A 3 49.08 -10.63 -30.01
C GLY A 3 48.41 -9.92 -28.84
N THR A 4 47.08 -9.90 -28.94
CA THR A 4 46.05 -9.34 -28.05
C THR A 4 45.59 -10.31 -26.96
N ALA A 5 45.07 -9.74 -25.87
CA ALA A 5 44.16 -10.24 -24.79
C ALA A 5 44.79 -9.92 -23.41
N ASP A 6 44.07 -9.48 -22.37
CA ASP A 6 42.73 -9.89 -21.94
C ASP A 6 42.05 -8.82 -21.05
N ALA A 7 40.73 -8.96 -20.96
CA ALA A 7 39.73 -8.11 -20.39
C ALA A 7 39.75 -8.01 -18.86
N GLY A 8 39.48 -6.80 -18.36
CA GLY A 8 39.13 -6.52 -16.96
C GLY A 8 37.87 -5.66 -16.89
N LYS A 9 36.73 -6.23 -17.29
CA LYS A 9 35.40 -5.61 -17.18
C LYS A 9 35.07 -5.41 -15.70
N GLN A 10 35.21 -4.18 -15.19
CA GLN A 10 34.68 -3.82 -13.88
C GLN A 10 33.13 -3.82 -13.95
N PRO A 11 32.43 -4.60 -13.11
CA PRO A 11 30.99 -4.55 -13.06
C PRO A 11 30.56 -3.20 -12.46
N GLY A 12 29.85 -2.42 -13.28
CA GLY A 12 29.17 -1.21 -12.85
C GLY A 12 28.30 -1.53 -11.63
N HIS A 13 28.57 -0.82 -10.53
CA HIS A 13 27.67 -0.76 -9.40
C HIS A 13 26.40 -0.03 -9.86
N SER A 14 25.44 -0.80 -10.35
CA SER A 14 24.05 -0.37 -10.43
C SER A 14 23.56 -0.19 -8.99
N SER A 15 23.70 1.03 -8.47
CA SER A 15 23.09 1.47 -7.22
C SER A 15 21.57 1.45 -7.38
N ARG A 16 20.97 0.26 -7.24
CA ARG A 16 19.54 0.09 -6.95
C ARG A 16 19.25 0.87 -5.68
N PHE A 17 18.54 2.00 -5.81
CA PHE A 17 17.92 2.64 -4.67
C PHE A 17 17.13 1.59 -3.89
N GLY A 18 17.50 1.38 -2.63
CA GLY A 18 17.00 0.28 -1.81
C GLY A 18 15.50 0.40 -1.57
N ARG A 19 14.82 -0.76 -1.61
CA ARG A 19 13.42 -1.04 -1.21
C ARG A 19 12.94 -0.35 0.08
N ARG A 20 13.87 0.15 0.91
CA ARG A 20 13.59 0.99 2.10
C ARG A 20 13.03 2.38 1.75
N GLY A 21 13.49 3.01 0.66
CA GLY A 21 13.11 4.40 0.35
C GLY A 21 11.65 4.56 -0.08
N PHE A 22 11.06 3.56 -0.72
CA PHE A 22 9.68 3.62 -1.23
C PHE A 22 8.64 3.52 -0.09
N LEU A 23 8.88 2.64 0.90
CA LEU A 23 8.03 2.55 2.08
C LEU A 23 8.19 3.78 3.00
N THR A 24 9.40 4.34 3.09
CA THR A 24 9.63 5.55 3.89
C THR A 24 9.07 6.82 3.21
N SER A 25 9.03 6.92 1.87
CA SER A 25 8.36 8.05 1.20
C SER A 25 6.84 7.99 1.33
N ALA A 26 6.24 6.80 1.47
CA ALA A 26 4.83 6.64 1.80
C ALA A 26 4.50 7.08 3.25
N ALA A 27 5.52 7.17 4.14
CA ALA A 27 5.35 7.54 5.56
C ALA A 27 5.82 8.98 5.91
N VAL A 28 6.72 9.60 5.13
CA VAL A 28 7.35 10.89 5.51
C VAL A 28 6.85 12.08 4.68
N GLY A 29 5.96 11.85 3.71
CA GLY A 29 5.26 12.90 2.95
C GLY A 29 4.04 13.49 3.66
N GLY A 30 4.11 13.82 4.95
CA GLY A 30 3.20 14.76 5.63
C GLY A 30 1.69 14.54 5.49
N ALA A 31 1.23 13.31 5.26
CA ALA A 31 -0.19 12.98 5.19
C ALA A 31 -0.56 12.11 6.39
N THR A 32 -1.50 12.60 7.17
CA THR A 32 -2.16 11.92 8.29
C THR A 32 -2.42 10.45 8.00
N ILE A 33 -1.86 9.58 8.84
CA ILE A 33 -2.20 8.16 8.90
C ILE A 33 -3.64 8.07 9.43
N VAL A 34 -4.60 7.74 8.55
CA VAL A 34 -6.02 7.63 8.93
C VAL A 34 -6.38 6.17 9.21
N GLY A 35 -6.96 5.94 10.40
CA GLY A 35 -7.30 4.64 10.96
C GLY A 35 -8.44 3.90 10.23
N ALA A 36 -8.07 2.86 9.50
CA ALA A 36 -8.29 1.48 9.88
C ALA A 36 -9.70 0.81 10.08
N SER A 37 -10.86 1.45 9.93
CA SER A 37 -12.12 0.68 9.99
C SER A 37 -13.26 1.26 9.17
N ALA A 38 -13.28 0.99 7.85
CA ALA A 38 -14.50 0.66 7.06
C ALA A 38 -14.23 0.45 5.56
N LEU A 39 -13.40 -0.54 5.17
CA LEU A 39 -13.23 -0.89 3.75
C LEU A 39 -14.34 -1.80 3.18
N GLY A 40 -15.54 -1.74 3.76
CA GLY A 40 -16.70 -2.54 3.37
C GLY A 40 -17.89 -1.68 2.98
N ALA A 41 -17.73 -0.79 1.99
CA ALA A 41 -18.77 -0.21 1.11
C ALA A 41 -18.25 1.12 0.57
N LEU A 42 -18.02 1.19 -0.76
CA LEU A 42 -18.12 2.33 -1.70
C LEU A 42 -17.83 3.79 -1.28
N ASP A 43 -17.25 4.06 -0.12
CA ASP A 43 -17.01 5.41 0.35
C ASP A 43 -15.91 5.41 1.42
N ALA A 44 -14.71 5.85 1.05
CA ALA A 44 -13.62 5.97 2.01
C ALA A 44 -13.89 7.09 3.03
N ASP A 45 -14.69 8.13 2.71
CA ASP A 45 -14.99 9.20 3.66
C ASP A 45 -15.95 8.73 4.77
N ALA A 46 -16.94 7.91 4.44
CA ALA A 46 -17.73 7.18 5.44
C ALA A 46 -16.86 6.23 6.27
N ALA A 47 -15.80 5.68 5.65
CA ALA A 47 -14.87 4.81 6.35
C ALA A 47 -13.98 5.52 7.38
N PHE A 48 -13.80 6.83 7.19
CA PHE A 48 -13.05 7.70 8.09
C PHE A 48 -13.90 8.28 9.23
N ALA A 49 -15.25 8.18 9.16
CA ALA A 49 -16.18 8.78 10.12
C ALA A 49 -16.88 7.78 11.09
N ALA A 50 -16.73 6.47 10.88
CA ALA A 50 -17.41 5.45 11.67
C ALA A 50 -16.65 5.09 12.97
N PRO A 51 -17.31 5.07 14.15
CA PRO A 51 -16.67 4.61 15.40
C PRO A 51 -16.31 3.12 15.34
N SER A 52 -15.11 2.77 15.80
CA SER A 52 -14.59 1.39 15.87
C SER A 52 -15.36 0.54 16.88
N ARG A 53 -15.85 -0.65 16.49
CA ARG A 53 -16.19 -1.71 17.44
C ARG A 53 -14.93 -2.50 17.78
N SER A 54 -14.45 -2.35 19.02
CA SER A 54 -13.42 -3.23 19.57
C SER A 54 -13.91 -4.68 19.58
N LEU A 55 -13.00 -5.62 19.31
CA LEU A 55 -13.25 -7.06 19.47
C LEU A 55 -13.55 -7.43 20.93
N ASP A 56 -13.16 -6.56 21.87
CA ASP A 56 -13.51 -6.63 23.29
C ASP A 56 -13.72 -5.19 23.85
N PRO A 57 -14.91 -4.82 24.33
CA PRO A 57 -15.16 -3.51 24.92
C PRO A 57 -14.34 -3.21 26.20
N ALA A 58 -13.67 -4.20 26.79
CA ALA A 58 -12.73 -4.01 27.89
C ALA A 58 -11.31 -3.64 27.45
N VAL A 59 -11.00 -3.74 26.15
CA VAL A 59 -9.68 -3.40 25.60
C VAL A 59 -9.68 -1.96 25.09
N THR A 60 -9.07 -1.08 25.88
CA THR A 60 -9.02 0.38 25.63
C THR A 60 -7.88 0.79 24.69
N GLN A 61 -6.94 -0.12 24.37
CA GLN A 61 -5.73 0.20 23.61
C GLN A 61 -5.64 -0.66 22.36
N THR A 62 -5.58 0.00 21.21
CA THR A 62 -5.27 -0.62 19.91
C THR A 62 -3.83 -0.33 19.56
N THR A 63 -3.14 -1.35 19.06
CA THR A 63 -1.76 -1.27 18.58
C THR A 63 -1.77 -1.18 17.06
N PHE A 64 -0.92 -0.30 16.53
CA PHE A 64 -0.66 -0.18 15.11
C PHE A 64 0.75 -0.65 14.82
N VAL A 65 0.91 -1.50 13.81
CA VAL A 65 2.20 -1.96 13.34
C VAL A 65 2.28 -1.90 11.83
N GLU A 66 3.49 -1.77 11.34
CA GLU A 66 3.82 -1.70 9.92
C GLU A 66 5.02 -2.59 9.66
N GLY A 67 5.21 -2.98 8.40
CA GLY A 67 6.44 -3.62 7.99
C GLY A 67 6.27 -4.52 6.79
N ARG A 68 7.25 -5.38 6.57
CA ARG A 68 7.30 -6.33 5.46
C ARG A 68 7.15 -7.76 5.96
N ILE A 69 6.30 -8.53 5.31
CA ILE A 69 6.10 -9.94 5.62
C ILE A 69 7.35 -10.72 5.23
N GLY A 70 8.03 -11.28 6.24
CA GLY A 70 9.20 -12.14 6.07
C GLY A 70 8.84 -13.63 6.02
N ALA A 71 7.76 -14.03 6.71
CA ALA A 71 7.24 -15.40 6.65
C ALA A 71 5.75 -15.45 6.98
N ILE A 72 5.06 -16.45 6.45
CA ILE A 72 3.66 -16.79 6.76
C ILE A 72 3.65 -18.21 7.32
N ARG A 73 3.11 -18.40 8.51
CA ARG A 73 3.04 -19.71 9.19
C ARG A 73 1.61 -19.98 9.65
N GLY A 74 0.86 -20.73 8.86
CA GLY A 74 -0.58 -20.86 9.07
C GLY A 74 -1.24 -19.47 8.99
N SER A 75 -1.90 -19.07 10.07
CA SER A 75 -2.55 -17.77 10.19
C SER A 75 -1.70 -16.68 10.86
N MET A 76 -0.42 -16.96 11.14
CA MET A 76 0.52 -16.02 11.74
C MET A 76 1.41 -15.38 10.67
N LEU A 77 1.41 -14.05 10.60
CA LEU A 77 2.33 -13.25 9.79
C LEU A 77 3.55 -12.85 10.64
N HIS A 78 4.74 -13.17 10.16
CA HIS A 78 6.00 -12.68 10.73
C HIS A 78 6.47 -11.48 9.93
N VAL A 79 6.48 -10.31 10.56
CA VAL A 79 6.69 -9.02 9.90
C VAL A 79 7.97 -8.38 10.43
N ALA A 80 8.84 -7.96 9.52
CA ALA A 80 9.99 -7.12 9.82
C ALA A 80 9.55 -5.66 9.72
N GLY A 81 9.55 -4.97 10.85
CA GLY A 81 9.19 -3.57 10.96
C GLY A 81 10.23 -2.63 10.34
N SER A 82 9.85 -1.37 10.16
CA SER A 82 10.65 -0.40 9.42
C SER A 82 11.87 0.11 10.21
N LEU A 83 11.80 0.05 11.55
CA LEU A 83 12.84 0.52 12.48
C LEU A 83 13.69 -0.63 13.08
N GLY A 84 13.53 -1.86 12.56
CA GLY A 84 14.32 -3.04 12.94
C GLY A 84 13.62 -3.97 13.95
N GLU A 85 12.44 -3.60 14.42
CA GLU A 85 11.54 -4.44 15.19
C GLU A 85 10.98 -5.61 14.37
N THR A 86 10.47 -6.63 15.06
CA THR A 86 9.74 -7.74 14.43
C THR A 86 8.41 -7.95 15.12
N HIS A 87 7.36 -8.17 14.34
CA HIS A 87 6.02 -8.42 14.84
C HIS A 87 5.53 -9.82 14.45
N ARG A 88 4.71 -10.41 15.33
CA ARG A 88 3.92 -11.60 15.04
C ARG A 88 2.46 -11.18 15.02
N ILE A 89 1.82 -11.25 13.86
CA ILE A 89 0.46 -10.77 13.67
C ILE A 89 -0.44 -11.97 13.38
N GLN A 90 -1.36 -12.25 14.29
CA GLN A 90 -2.35 -13.29 14.18
C GLN A 90 -3.55 -12.79 13.37
N VAL A 91 -3.75 -13.39 12.20
CA VAL A 91 -4.93 -13.16 11.36
C VAL A 91 -5.98 -14.22 11.70
N THR A 92 -7.25 -13.83 11.75
CA THR A 92 -8.36 -14.75 12.01
C THR A 92 -9.45 -14.53 10.96
N ASN A 93 -10.50 -15.36 10.99
CA ASN A 93 -11.67 -15.15 10.12
C ASN A 93 -12.44 -13.85 10.45
N ALA A 94 -12.18 -13.24 11.61
CA ALA A 94 -12.75 -11.94 11.99
C ALA A 94 -11.89 -10.75 11.54
N THR A 95 -10.66 -10.99 11.06
CA THR A 95 -9.76 -9.93 10.60
C THR A 95 -10.22 -9.38 9.26
N SER A 96 -10.41 -8.06 9.17
CA SER A 96 -10.67 -7.39 7.90
C SER A 96 -9.38 -7.24 7.11
N LEU A 97 -9.23 -7.95 5.99
CA LEU A 97 -8.03 -7.92 5.18
C LEU A 97 -8.30 -7.23 3.84
N TRP A 98 -7.43 -6.30 3.46
CA TRP A 98 -7.53 -5.57 2.19
C TRP A 98 -6.22 -5.62 1.41
N LYS A 99 -6.31 -5.96 0.12
CA LYS A 99 -5.23 -5.86 -0.88
C LYS A 99 -5.90 -5.53 -2.22
N VAL A 100 -5.96 -4.25 -2.59
CA VAL A 100 -6.80 -3.69 -3.68
C VAL A 100 -8.31 -3.77 -3.39
N ARG A 101 -8.76 -4.89 -2.86
CA ARG A 101 -10.14 -5.23 -2.48
C ARG A 101 -10.13 -5.97 -1.14
N THR A 102 -11.31 -6.06 -0.51
CA THR A 102 -11.51 -6.98 0.61
C THR A 102 -11.17 -8.40 0.17
N THR A 103 -10.32 -9.08 0.93
CA THR A 103 -9.78 -10.39 0.56
C THR A 103 -9.45 -11.25 1.78
N THR A 104 -8.82 -12.40 1.57
CA THR A 104 -8.41 -13.36 2.60
C THR A 104 -6.89 -13.44 2.69
N LEU A 105 -6.41 -14.16 3.70
CA LEU A 105 -4.97 -14.39 3.91
C LEU A 105 -4.28 -15.06 2.70
N ASP A 106 -5.02 -15.81 1.88
CA ASP A 106 -4.47 -16.50 0.71
C ASP A 106 -3.95 -15.55 -0.38
N ALA A 107 -4.40 -14.29 -0.38
CA ALA A 107 -3.91 -13.26 -1.29
C ALA A 107 -2.62 -12.56 -0.80
N VAL A 108 -2.17 -12.89 0.41
CA VAL A 108 -1.02 -12.27 1.07
C VAL A 108 0.22 -13.10 0.86
N GLU A 109 1.31 -12.44 0.48
CA GLU A 109 2.54 -13.10 0.08
C GLU A 109 3.74 -12.63 0.89
N VAL A 110 4.75 -13.50 1.01
CA VAL A 110 6.05 -13.09 1.55
C VAL A 110 6.64 -12.00 0.67
N GLY A 111 7.09 -10.91 1.30
CA GLY A 111 7.62 -9.73 0.62
C GLY A 111 6.64 -8.57 0.49
N ASP A 112 5.33 -8.81 0.70
CA ASP A 112 4.34 -7.75 0.82
C ASP A 112 4.65 -6.82 2.00
N GLY A 113 4.39 -5.53 1.80
CA GLY A 113 4.29 -4.56 2.89
C GLY A 113 2.90 -4.61 3.50
N LEU A 114 2.78 -4.31 4.79
CA LEU A 114 1.48 -4.17 5.44
C LEU A 114 1.47 -3.08 6.49
N TYR A 115 0.25 -2.66 6.80
CA TYR A 115 -0.16 -2.01 8.03
C TYR A 115 -1.17 -2.91 8.70
N ALA A 116 -1.05 -3.13 10.01
CA ALA A 116 -2.03 -3.86 10.79
C ALA A 116 -2.43 -3.03 12.01
N ARG A 117 -3.72 -3.13 12.33
CA ARG A 117 -4.26 -2.71 13.61
C ARG A 117 -4.72 -3.95 14.36
N GLY A 118 -4.56 -3.92 15.68
CA GLY A 118 -5.04 -5.01 16.53
C GLY A 118 -4.81 -4.76 18.00
N VAL A 119 -4.83 -5.84 18.77
CA VAL A 119 -4.58 -5.84 20.22
C VAL A 119 -3.33 -6.67 20.48
N GLU A 120 -2.42 -6.14 21.30
CA GLU A 120 -1.27 -6.90 21.76
C GLU A 120 -1.70 -7.98 22.77
N MET A 121 -1.24 -9.20 22.54
CA MET A 121 -1.56 -10.38 23.32
C MET A 121 -0.47 -10.62 24.38
N PRO A 122 -0.75 -11.33 25.48
CA PRO A 122 0.24 -11.62 26.53
C PRO A 122 1.50 -12.34 26.04
N ASP A 123 1.43 -13.06 24.93
CA ASP A 123 2.59 -13.72 24.33
C ASP A 123 3.43 -12.78 23.46
N GLY A 124 3.06 -11.50 23.31
CA GLY A 124 3.71 -10.50 22.46
C GLY A 124 3.34 -10.57 20.97
N SER A 125 2.33 -11.38 20.60
CA SER A 125 1.72 -11.31 19.27
C SER A 125 0.64 -10.22 19.22
N ILE A 126 0.16 -9.91 18.02
CA ILE A 126 -0.92 -8.95 17.79
C ILE A 126 -2.09 -9.70 17.18
N ALA A 127 -3.23 -9.74 17.88
CA ALA A 127 -4.49 -10.20 17.31
C ALA A 127 -5.06 -9.10 16.42
N ALA A 128 -4.94 -9.25 15.10
CA ALA A 128 -5.32 -8.21 14.16
C ALA A 128 -6.84 -8.15 13.97
N ASP A 129 -7.40 -6.95 14.09
CA ASP A 129 -8.78 -6.68 13.68
C ASP A 129 -8.84 -6.24 12.22
N ALA A 130 -7.77 -5.60 11.71
CA ALA A 130 -7.66 -5.24 10.31
C ALA A 130 -6.21 -5.16 9.80
N VAL A 131 -6.02 -5.54 8.53
CA VAL A 131 -4.73 -5.57 7.83
C VAL A 131 -4.87 -4.99 6.43
N TRP A 132 -4.07 -3.98 6.12
CA TRP A 132 -3.93 -3.40 4.78
C TRP A 132 -2.62 -3.82 4.17
N VAL A 133 -2.70 -4.57 3.08
CA VAL A 133 -1.54 -5.10 2.38
C VAL A 133 -1.23 -4.22 1.19
N ASN A 134 0.02 -3.76 1.13
CA ASN A 134 0.60 -2.90 0.10
C ASN A 134 -0.16 -1.58 -0.15
N ILE A 135 -1.03 -1.14 0.77
CA ILE A 135 -1.80 0.09 0.57
C ILE A 135 -0.87 1.29 0.38
N VAL A 136 -1.17 2.11 -0.62
CA VAL A 136 -0.48 3.38 -0.88
C VAL A 136 -1.50 4.49 -1.08
N ASN A 137 -1.17 5.67 -0.56
CA ASN A 137 -1.92 6.90 -0.74
C ASN A 137 -0.94 7.99 -1.17
N LEU A 138 -0.94 8.34 -2.47
CA LEU A 138 0.09 9.16 -3.08
C LEU A 138 -0.48 10.45 -3.65
N TYR A 139 0.17 11.57 -3.38
CA TYR A 139 -0.06 12.82 -4.10
C TYR A 139 0.87 12.88 -5.31
N THR A 140 0.28 13.02 -6.50
CA THR A 140 0.97 12.85 -7.78
C THR A 140 0.51 13.88 -8.82
N THR A 141 1.19 13.91 -9.95
CA THR A 141 0.72 14.60 -11.16
C THR A 141 0.56 13.58 -12.28
N ILE A 142 -0.57 13.58 -12.98
CA ILE A 142 -0.79 12.69 -14.12
C ILE A 142 0.09 13.14 -15.29
N GLN A 143 1.00 12.31 -15.75
CA GLN A 143 1.88 12.58 -16.90
C GLN A 143 1.40 11.92 -18.20
N GLY A 144 0.66 10.82 -18.09
CA GLY A 144 0.18 10.07 -19.24
C GLY A 144 -1.05 9.25 -18.88
N ILE A 145 -1.93 9.06 -19.86
CA ILE A 145 -3.15 8.26 -19.71
C ILE A 145 -3.18 7.27 -20.86
N GLN A 146 -3.34 6.00 -20.54
CA GLN A 146 -3.57 4.93 -21.49
C GLN A 146 -4.82 4.14 -21.07
N LYS A 147 -5.23 3.16 -21.87
CA LYS A 147 -6.46 2.41 -21.65
C LYS A 147 -6.52 1.71 -20.27
N ASP A 148 -5.39 1.16 -19.83
CA ASP A 148 -5.28 0.31 -18.64
C ASP A 148 -4.29 0.84 -17.60
N ARG A 149 -3.77 2.06 -17.79
CA ARG A 149 -2.75 2.64 -16.92
C ARG A 149 -2.68 4.16 -16.95
N LEU A 150 -2.22 4.70 -15.84
CA LEU A 150 -1.81 6.08 -15.64
C LEU A 150 -0.30 6.12 -15.42
N HIS A 151 0.36 7.08 -16.06
CA HIS A 151 1.74 7.44 -15.75
C HIS A 151 1.68 8.61 -14.78
N LEU A 152 2.30 8.46 -13.61
CA LEU A 152 2.21 9.42 -12.51
C LEU A 152 3.61 9.95 -12.18
N ALA A 153 3.72 11.26 -12.00
CA ALA A 153 4.87 11.86 -11.33
C ALA A 153 4.63 11.85 -9.83
N HIS A 154 5.55 11.25 -9.07
CA HIS A 154 5.60 11.37 -7.63
C HIS A 154 7.03 11.73 -7.21
N HIS A 155 7.21 12.95 -6.70
CA HIS A 155 8.53 13.56 -6.54
C HIS A 155 9.34 13.50 -7.86
N ASN A 156 10.61 13.06 -7.81
CA ASN A 156 11.50 12.96 -8.97
C ASN A 156 11.42 11.59 -9.67
N ARG A 157 10.28 10.89 -9.57
CA ARG A 157 10.09 9.55 -10.12
C ARG A 157 8.79 9.44 -10.91
N GLU A 158 8.86 8.67 -11.99
CA GLU A 158 7.69 8.18 -12.70
C GLU A 158 7.21 6.87 -12.04
N LEU A 159 5.91 6.77 -11.85
CA LEU A 159 5.22 5.57 -11.35
C LEU A 159 4.20 5.13 -12.40
N VAL A 160 4.14 3.81 -12.62
CA VAL A 160 3.10 3.20 -13.45
C VAL A 160 1.98 2.72 -12.55
N ALA A 161 0.77 3.18 -12.84
CA ALA A 161 -0.41 2.88 -12.05
C ALA A 161 -1.45 2.19 -12.94
N HIS A 162 -1.65 0.90 -12.74
CA HIS A 162 -2.61 0.08 -13.47
C HIS A 162 -4.03 0.35 -12.99
N THR A 163 -4.95 0.59 -13.91
CA THR A 163 -6.38 0.60 -13.58
C THR A 163 -6.87 -0.84 -13.47
N VAL A 164 -7.62 -1.13 -12.41
CA VAL A 164 -8.33 -2.40 -12.20
C VAL A 164 -9.83 -2.20 -12.46
N PRO A 165 -10.64 -3.27 -12.58
CA PRO A 165 -12.08 -3.13 -12.81
C PRO A 165 -12.80 -2.25 -11.77
N GLU A 166 -12.27 -2.20 -10.55
CA GLU A 166 -12.81 -1.42 -9.44
C GLU A 166 -12.31 0.03 -9.38
N THR A 167 -11.43 0.46 -10.30
CA THR A 167 -10.90 1.82 -10.29
C THR A 167 -12.01 2.84 -10.46
N ALA A 168 -12.11 3.77 -9.52
CA ALA A 168 -13.03 4.90 -9.58
C ALA A 168 -12.30 6.24 -9.47
N ALA A 169 -12.90 7.28 -10.02
CA ALA A 169 -12.46 8.65 -9.85
C ALA A 169 -13.44 9.45 -8.98
N SER A 170 -12.90 10.43 -8.24
CA SER A 170 -13.68 11.52 -7.63
C SER A 170 -13.20 12.85 -8.19
N TYR A 171 -14.15 13.71 -8.58
CA TYR A 171 -13.88 14.99 -9.21
C TYR A 171 -14.41 16.12 -8.32
N ALA A 172 -13.52 16.97 -7.80
CA ALA A 172 -13.87 18.10 -6.95
C ALA A 172 -14.78 17.72 -5.76
N GLY A 173 -14.45 16.60 -5.10
CA GLY A 173 -15.23 16.09 -3.95
C GLY A 173 -16.55 15.43 -4.32
N SER A 174 -16.82 15.17 -5.61
CA SER A 174 -18.01 14.41 -6.03
C SER A 174 -17.94 12.96 -5.55
N ALA A 175 -19.11 12.30 -5.55
CA ALA A 175 -19.20 10.85 -5.37
C ALA A 175 -18.29 10.11 -6.37
N LEU A 176 -17.86 8.91 -5.97
CA LEU A 176 -17.03 8.04 -6.81
C LEU A 176 -17.77 7.62 -8.07
N THR A 177 -17.06 7.67 -9.19
CA THR A 177 -17.56 7.22 -10.49
C THR A 177 -16.54 6.32 -11.19
N PRO A 178 -16.96 5.25 -11.86
CA PRO A 178 -16.05 4.47 -12.72
C PRO A 178 -15.63 5.24 -13.97
N ASP A 179 -16.25 6.40 -14.27
CA ASP A 179 -15.88 7.23 -15.41
C ASP A 179 -14.56 7.97 -15.18
N LEU A 180 -13.49 7.47 -15.80
CA LEU A 180 -12.15 8.07 -15.78
C LEU A 180 -11.93 9.10 -16.91
N SER A 181 -12.93 9.36 -17.76
CA SER A 181 -12.78 10.17 -18.98
C SER A 181 -12.46 11.65 -18.72
N ARG A 182 -12.62 12.12 -17.48
CA ARG A 182 -12.36 13.51 -17.09
C ARG A 182 -10.96 13.72 -16.51
N LEU A 183 -10.17 12.67 -16.31
CA LEU A 183 -8.75 12.79 -15.94
C LEU A 183 -7.98 13.51 -17.05
N ARG A 184 -7.02 14.36 -16.66
CA ARG A 184 -6.20 15.13 -17.60
C ARG A 184 -4.71 15.00 -17.29
N ILE A 185 -3.88 14.97 -18.33
CA ILE A 185 -2.44 15.12 -18.19
C ILE A 185 -2.14 16.52 -17.61
N GLY A 186 -1.17 16.60 -16.71
CA GLY A 186 -0.80 17.78 -15.94
C GLY A 186 -1.64 18.00 -14.68
N GLN A 187 -2.69 17.20 -14.46
CA GLN A 187 -3.58 17.36 -13.32
C GLN A 187 -2.96 16.79 -12.04
N PRO A 188 -2.94 17.55 -10.92
CA PRO A 188 -2.66 17.00 -9.61
C PRO A 188 -3.71 15.96 -9.22
N ALA A 189 -3.28 14.84 -8.69
CA ALA A 189 -4.13 13.73 -8.32
C ALA A 189 -3.67 13.08 -7.01
N GLN A 190 -4.63 12.74 -6.15
CA GLN A 190 -4.42 11.82 -5.05
C GLN A 190 -4.80 10.41 -5.51
N VAL A 191 -3.87 9.45 -5.39
CA VAL A 191 -4.03 8.08 -5.86
C VAL A 191 -4.01 7.14 -4.66
N LEU A 192 -5.09 6.39 -4.48
CA LEU A 192 -5.19 5.29 -3.54
C LEU A 192 -5.12 3.97 -4.31
N GLY A 193 -4.27 3.07 -3.87
CA GLY A 193 -4.08 1.78 -4.54
C GLY A 193 -3.31 0.78 -3.70
N ALA A 194 -2.89 -0.31 -4.34
CA ALA A 194 -1.96 -1.28 -3.77
C ALA A 194 -0.68 -1.35 -4.60
N TRP A 195 0.46 -1.20 -3.93
CA TRP A 195 1.78 -1.38 -4.52
C TRP A 195 2.05 -2.84 -4.89
N ARG A 196 2.77 -3.05 -5.99
CA ARG A 196 3.24 -4.36 -6.45
C ARG A 196 4.75 -4.48 -6.20
N PRO A 197 5.18 -5.30 -5.22
CA PRO A 197 6.60 -5.47 -4.92
C PRO A 197 7.44 -6.02 -6.08
N ALA A 198 6.81 -6.72 -7.03
CA ALA A 198 7.48 -7.38 -8.14
C ALA A 198 8.03 -6.40 -9.19
N ASP A 199 7.27 -5.35 -9.51
CA ASP A 199 7.57 -4.42 -10.60
C ASP A 199 7.50 -2.94 -10.20
N ASP A 200 7.26 -2.65 -8.91
CA ASP A 200 7.16 -1.30 -8.35
C ASP A 200 5.97 -0.48 -8.90
N SER A 201 5.03 -1.14 -9.56
CA SER A 201 3.79 -0.53 -10.07
C SER A 201 2.72 -0.47 -8.98
N ILE A 202 1.59 0.18 -9.29
CA ILE A 202 0.45 0.33 -8.37
C ILE A 202 -0.82 -0.14 -9.06
N ASP A 203 -1.63 -0.95 -8.38
CA ASP A 203 -3.02 -1.19 -8.74
C ASP A 203 -3.90 -0.08 -8.16
N VAL A 204 -4.44 0.78 -9.02
CA VAL A 204 -5.18 1.97 -8.63
C VAL A 204 -6.62 1.62 -8.32
N VAL A 205 -7.09 1.94 -7.11
CA VAL A 205 -8.48 1.74 -6.72
C VAL A 205 -9.25 3.05 -6.78
N ARG A 206 -8.59 4.16 -6.44
CA ARG A 206 -9.20 5.49 -6.50
C ARG A 206 -8.24 6.55 -6.98
N VAL A 207 -8.75 7.46 -7.81
CA VAL A 207 -8.08 8.69 -8.23
C VAL A 207 -8.95 9.88 -7.84
N THR A 208 -8.45 10.78 -7.00
CA THR A 208 -9.15 12.02 -6.64
C THR A 208 -8.45 13.20 -7.27
N VAL A 209 -9.20 14.10 -7.91
CA VAL A 209 -8.66 15.30 -8.58
C VAL A 209 -9.53 16.53 -8.33
N GLY A 210 -8.94 17.72 -8.46
CA GLY A 210 -9.67 18.99 -8.36
C GLY A 210 -9.94 19.46 -6.92
N HIS A 211 -8.98 19.23 -6.03
CA HIS A 211 -8.94 19.85 -4.69
C HIS A 211 -8.61 21.35 -4.76
#